data_AF-K7K9E1-F1
#
_entry.id   AF-K7K9E1-F1
#
_cell.length_a   1.000
_cell.length_b   1.000
_cell.length_c   1.000
_cell.angle_alpha   90.00
_cell.angle_beta   90.00
_cell.angle_gamma   90.00
#
_symmetry.space_group_name_H-M   'P 1'
#
loop_
_entity.id
_entity.type
_entity.pdbx_description
1 polymer ?
#
loop_
_entity_poly.entity_id
_entity_poly.type
_entity_poly.pdbx_seq_one_letter_code
_entity_poly.pdbx_strand_id
1 'polypeptide(L)'
;MEEEYIEELCMQILKFKPDLVITEKGLSDFACHFLSNHGLSAIRRLRKTDNNRIAKACGAVIVNRPDELQESDVGTGAGLFEVKKIGDEFFAFIEGC
;
A
#
# COMPACT_ATOMS: atom_id res chain seq x y z
N MET A 1 -0.78 14.91 19.33
CA MET A 1 -0.78 15.83 18.17
C MET A 1 -0.24 15.16 16.91
N GLU A 2 1.05 14.85 16.80
CA GLU A 2 1.58 14.24 15.56
C GLU A 2 1.11 12.79 15.37
N GLU A 3 1.18 11.96 16.43
CA GLU A 3 0.71 10.57 16.38
C GLU A 3 -0.78 10.50 16.02
N GLU A 4 -1.64 11.25 16.71
CA GLU A 4 -3.08 11.35 16.42
C GLU A 4 -3.34 11.70 14.94
N TYR A 5 -2.61 12.66 14.38
CA TYR A 5 -2.73 13.01 12.97
C TYR A 5 -2.31 11.87 12.04
N ILE A 6 -1.25 11.14 12.37
CA ILE A 6 -0.81 9.97 11.59
C ILE A 6 -1.83 8.83 11.71
N GLU A 7 -2.42 8.61 12.89
CA GLU A 7 -3.50 7.65 13.10
C GLU A 7 -4.70 7.99 12.23
N GLU A 8 -5.14 9.26 12.21
CA GLU A 8 -6.24 9.71 11.35
C GLU A 8 -5.99 9.41 9.86
N LEU A 9 -4.78 9.70 9.37
CA LEU A 9 -4.39 9.38 7.99
C LEU A 9 -4.38 7.88 7.72
N CYS A 10 -3.87 7.08 8.67
CA CYS A 10 -3.88 5.62 8.53
C CYS A 10 -5.31 5.08 8.53
N MET A 11 -6.20 5.63 9.37
CA MET A 11 -7.61 5.26 9.45
C MET A 11 -8.37 5.59 8.17
N GLN A 12 -8.02 6.69 7.48
CA GLN A 12 -8.57 7.01 6.16
C GLN A 12 -8.25 5.92 5.13
N ILE A 13 -7.04 5.35 5.16
CA ILE A 13 -6.65 4.23 4.29
C ILE A 13 -7.36 2.94 4.72
N LEU A 14 -7.33 2.63 6.02
CA LEU A 14 -7.91 1.39 6.57
C LEU A 14 -9.43 1.31 6.40
N LYS A 15 -10.13 2.45 6.27
CA LYS A 15 -11.56 2.51 5.96
C LYS A 15 -11.94 1.68 4.73
N PHE A 16 -11.05 1.63 3.74
CA PHE A 16 -11.27 0.88 2.49
C PHE A 16 -10.91 -0.61 2.60
N LYS A 17 -10.37 -1.04 3.75
CA LYS A 17 -9.92 -2.41 4.03
C LYS A 17 -8.98 -3.00 2.95
N PRO A 18 -7.94 -2.28 2.50
CA PRO A 18 -7.01 -2.84 1.53
C PRO A 18 -6.09 -3.89 2.17
N ASP A 19 -5.75 -4.94 1.43
CA ASP A 19 -4.76 -5.95 1.86
C ASP A 19 -3.31 -5.44 1.70
N LEU A 20 -3.09 -4.57 0.70
CA LEU A 20 -1.79 -4.06 0.30
C LEU A 20 -1.84 -2.55 0.02
N VAL A 21 -0.90 -1.79 0.58
CA VAL A 21 -0.65 -0.39 0.24
C VAL A 21 0.76 -0.24 -0.33
N ILE A 22 0.86 0.53 -1.41
CA ILE A 22 2.13 0.81 -2.08
C ILE A 22 2.38 2.31 -2.06
N THR A 23 3.58 2.70 -1.64
CA THR A 23 3.97 4.11 -1.58
C THR A 23 5.30 4.36 -2.31
N GLU A 24 5.37 5.48 -3.03
CA GLU A 24 6.61 5.96 -3.66
C GLU A 24 7.59 6.50 -2.59
N LYS A 25 7.06 7.04 -1.49
CA LYS A 25 7.83 7.57 -0.37
C LYS A 25 7.97 6.53 0.75
N GLY A 26 8.65 6.91 1.82
CA GLY A 26 8.65 6.12 3.05
C GLY A 26 7.36 6.33 3.84
N LEU A 27 7.11 5.40 4.76
CA LEU A 27 6.15 5.53 5.84
C LEU A 27 6.92 5.81 7.14
N SER A 28 6.35 6.60 8.05
CA SER A 28 6.93 6.74 9.39
C SER A 28 6.86 5.40 10.14
N ASP A 29 7.73 5.21 11.14
CA ASP A 29 7.78 3.96 11.90
C ASP A 29 6.47 3.73 12.67
N PHE A 30 5.89 4.82 13.20
CA PHE A 30 4.57 4.79 13.84
C PHE A 30 3.47 4.35 12.86
N ALA A 31 3.41 4.92 11.65
CA ALA A 31 2.44 4.50 10.63
C ALA A 31 2.63 3.03 10.23
N CYS A 32 3.88 2.57 10.07
CA CYS A 32 4.19 1.17 9.75
C CYS A 32 3.66 0.23 10.83
N HIS A 33 3.96 0.52 12.10
CA HIS A 33 3.49 -0.27 13.24
C HIS A 33 1.97 -0.25 13.34
N PHE A 34 1.36 0.92 13.19
CA PHE A 34 -0.10 1.08 13.24
C PHE A 34 -0.80 0.26 12.15
N LEU A 35 -0.38 0.41 10.88
CA LEU A 35 -0.94 -0.35 9.75
C LEU A 35 -0.70 -1.87 9.91
N SER A 36 0.50 -2.27 10.36
CA SER A 36 0.82 -3.68 10.61
C SER A 36 -0.06 -4.30 11.70
N ASN A 37 -0.38 -3.56 12.77
CA ASN A 37 -1.27 -4.04 13.82
C ASN A 37 -2.71 -4.25 13.34
N HIS A 38 -3.09 -3.59 12.25
CA HIS A 38 -4.37 -3.79 11.57
C HIS A 38 -4.31 -4.84 10.45
N GLY A 39 -3.19 -5.56 10.32
CA GLY A 39 -3.01 -6.63 9.32
C GLY A 39 -2.76 -6.15 7.90
N LEU A 40 -2.47 -4.86 7.70
CA LEU A 40 -2.23 -4.29 6.39
C LEU A 40 -0.77 -4.47 5.97
N SER A 41 -0.55 -5.01 4.77
CA SER A 41 0.79 -5.09 4.17
C SER A 41 1.14 -3.78 3.48
N ALA A 42 2.37 -3.30 3.64
CA ALA A 42 2.83 -2.08 3.00
C ALA A 42 4.18 -2.28 2.29
N ILE A 43 4.24 -1.91 1.00
CA ILE A 43 5.49 -1.77 0.28
C ILE A 43 5.79 -0.28 0.13
N ARG A 44 6.95 0.13 0.61
CA ARG A 44 7.39 1.53 0.67
C ARG A 44 8.60 1.77 -0.22
N ARG A 45 8.75 3.01 -0.68
CA ARG A 45 9.87 3.47 -1.52
C ARG A 45 9.93 2.82 -2.92
N LEU A 46 8.77 2.57 -3.53
CA LEU A 46 8.75 2.10 -4.92
C LEU A 46 9.15 3.21 -5.90
N ARG A 47 9.78 2.83 -7.02
CA ARG A 47 10.02 3.79 -8.11
C ARG A 47 8.69 4.17 -8.73
N LYS A 48 8.56 5.44 -9.14
CA LYS A 48 7.36 5.96 -9.83
C LYS A 48 6.92 5.09 -11.00
N THR A 49 7.86 4.60 -11.80
CA THR A 49 7.57 3.73 -12.96
C THR A 49 6.92 2.40 -12.57
N ASP A 50 7.36 1.82 -11.46
CA ASP A 50 6.83 0.54 -10.97
C ASP A 50 5.46 0.77 -10.35
N ASN A 51 5.28 1.86 -9.60
CA ASN A 51 3.99 2.24 -9.05
C ASN A 51 2.93 2.42 -10.16
N ASN A 52 3.26 3.12 -11.25
CA ASN A 52 2.38 3.28 -12.40
C ASN A 52 2.02 1.94 -13.07
N ARG A 53 2.98 1.02 -13.18
CA ARG A 53 2.76 -0.31 -13.77
C ARG A 53 1.85 -1.16 -12.91
N ILE A 54 2.08 -1.18 -11.60
CA ILE A 54 1.27 -1.93 -10.65
C ILE A 54 -0.15 -1.37 -10.59
N ALA A 55 -0.30 -0.04 -10.49
CA ALA A 55 -1.60 0.59 -10.50
C ALA A 55 -2.40 0.22 -11.76
N LYS A 56 -1.77 0.29 -12.94
CA LYS A 56 -2.40 -0.13 -14.19
C LYS A 56 -2.76 -1.62 -14.23
N ALA A 57 -1.89 -2.49 -13.71
CA ALA A 57 -2.13 -3.93 -13.71
C ALA A 57 -3.28 -4.31 -12.75
N CYS A 58 -3.30 -3.75 -11.54
CA CYS A 58 -4.31 -4.05 -10.54
C CYS A 58 -5.64 -3.29 -10.73
N GLY A 59 -5.70 -2.36 -11.69
CA GLY A 59 -6.83 -1.45 -11.87
C GLY A 59 -6.97 -0.40 -10.75
N ALA A 60 -5.87 -0.03 -10.09
CA ALA A 60 -5.83 1.01 -9.06
C ALA A 60 -5.53 2.39 -9.64
N VAL A 61 -5.87 3.44 -8.89
CA VAL A 61 -5.49 4.82 -9.18
C VAL A 61 -4.48 5.29 -8.13
N ILE A 62 -3.41 5.96 -8.59
CA ILE A 62 -2.42 6.53 -7.68
C ILE A 62 -2.99 7.82 -7.08
N VAL A 63 -3.18 7.81 -5.77
CA VAL A 63 -3.69 8.95 -5.01
C VAL A 63 -2.55 9.61 -4.23
N ASN A 64 -2.56 10.95 -4.13
CA ASN A 64 -1.52 11.71 -3.43
C ASN A 64 -1.84 11.98 -1.95
N ARG A 65 -3.12 11.86 -1.58
CA ARG A 65 -3.69 12.29 -0.31
C ARG A 65 -4.69 11.24 0.21
N PRO A 66 -4.46 10.64 1.39
CA PRO A 66 -5.37 9.63 1.95
C PRO A 66 -6.82 10.12 2.13
N ASP A 67 -7.02 11.42 2.38
CA ASP A 67 -8.32 12.06 2.54
C ASP A 67 -9.13 12.17 1.24
N GLU A 68 -8.46 12.10 0.08
CA GLU A 68 -9.08 12.14 -1.25
C GLU A 68 -9.38 10.73 -1.80
N LEU A 69 -8.93 9.68 -1.11
CA LEU A 69 -9.07 8.30 -1.55
C LEU A 69 -10.55 7.92 -1.70
N GLN A 70 -10.90 7.25 -2.79
CA GLN A 70 -12.23 6.74 -3.07
C GLN A 70 -12.20 5.23 -3.30
N GLU A 71 -13.36 4.58 -3.19
CA GLU A 71 -13.47 3.14 -3.43
C GLU A 71 -13.08 2.76 -4.86
N SER A 72 -13.35 3.64 -5.84
CA SER A 72 -12.95 3.46 -7.24
C SER A 72 -11.44 3.53 -7.47
N ASP A 73 -10.67 4.06 -6.53
CA ASP A 73 -9.20 4.14 -6.64
C ASP A 73 -8.53 2.84 -6.18
N VAL A 74 -9.24 2.00 -5.43
CA VAL A 74 -8.73 0.74 -4.89
C VAL A 74 -8.77 -0.33 -5.96
N GLY A 75 -7.59 -0.75 -6.40
CA GLY A 75 -7.46 -1.83 -7.39
C GLY A 75 -7.88 -3.18 -6.81
N THR A 76 -8.74 -3.89 -7.54
CA THR A 76 -9.25 -5.23 -7.18
C THR A 76 -8.72 -6.33 -8.10
N GLY A 77 -7.89 -5.97 -9.08
CA GLY A 77 -7.30 -6.92 -10.04
C GLY A 77 -6.12 -7.72 -9.50
N ALA A 78 -5.56 -7.38 -8.33
CA ALA A 78 -4.47 -8.14 -7.74
C ALA A 78 -4.99 -9.50 -7.24
N GLY A 79 -4.63 -10.59 -7.94
CA GLY A 79 -5.07 -11.95 -7.58
C GLY A 79 -4.34 -12.51 -6.36
N LEU A 80 -3.00 -12.40 -6.32
CA LEU A 80 -2.18 -12.85 -5.21
C LEU A 80 -1.07 -11.84 -4.93
N PHE A 81 -0.95 -11.42 -3.68
CA PHE A 81 0.22 -10.73 -3.17
C PHE A 81 1.00 -11.66 -2.24
N GLU A 82 2.30 -11.85 -2.52
CA GLU A 82 3.17 -12.63 -1.65
C GLU A 82 4.62 -12.12 -1.67
N VAL A 83 5.35 -12.41 -0.60
CA VAL A 83 6.78 -12.11 -0.50
C VAL A 83 7.56 -13.42 -0.45
N LYS A 84 8.39 -13.68 -1.46
CA LYS A 84 9.24 -14.87 -1.52
C LYS A 84 10.70 -14.52 -1.26
N LYS A 85 11.38 -15.39 -0.53
CA LYS A 85 12.85 -15.36 -0.43
C LYS A 85 13.45 -16.14 -1.61
N ILE A 86 14.29 -15.49 -2.42
CA ILE A 86 15.01 -16.10 -3.54
C ILE A 86 16.50 -15.82 -3.35
N GLY A 87 17.28 -16.87 -3.10
CA GLY A 87 18.66 -16.71 -2.64
C GLY A 87 18.67 -16.03 -1.26
N ASP A 88 19.39 -14.92 -1.14
CA ASP A 88 19.49 -14.13 0.10
C ASP A 88 18.57 -12.90 0.12
N GLU A 89 17.80 -12.67 -0.95
CA GLU A 89 16.95 -11.50 -1.11
C GLU A 89 15.45 -11.84 -1.01
N PHE A 90 14.65 -10.85 -0.64
CA PHE A 90 13.18 -10.94 -0.59
C PHE A 90 12.55 -10.16 -1.73
N PHE A 91 11.59 -10.78 -2.40
CA PHE A 91 10.90 -10.22 -3.55
C PHE A 91 9.39 -10.22 -3.30
N ALA A 92 8.75 -9.08 -3.60
CA ALA A 92 7.31 -8.93 -3.58
C ALA A 92 6.74 -9.28 -4.97
N PHE A 93 5.74 -10.14 -5.00
CA PHE A 93 5.03 -10.56 -6.21
C PHE A 93 3.58 -10.14 -6.11
N ILE A 94 3.08 -9.55 -7.18
CA ILE A 94 1.65 -9.28 -7.38
C ILE A 94 1.27 -10.02 -8.66
N GLU A 95 0.51 -11.08 -8.52
CA GLU A 95 0.15 -12.03 -9.58
C GLU A 95 -1.35 -12.00 -9.86
N GLY A 96 -1.76 -12.44 -11.06
CA GLY A 96 -3.17 -12.53 -11.44
C GLY A 96 -3.84 -11.20 -11.83
N CYS A 97 -3.03 -10.15 -12.08
CA CYS A 97 -3.47 -8.85 -12.58
C CYS A 97 -4.01 -8.88 -14.02
#